data_AF-A0A3N5THC1-F1
#
_entry.id   AF-A0A3N5THC1-F1
#
_cell.length_a   1.000
_cell.length_b   1.000
_cell.length_c   1.000
_cell.angle_alpha   90.00
_cell.angle_beta   90.00
_cell.angle_gamma   90.00
#
_symmetry.space_group_name_H-M   'P 1'
#
loop_
_entity.id
_entity.type
_entity.pdbx_description
1 polymer ?
#
loop_
_entity_poly.entity_id
_entity_poly.type
_entity_poly.pdbx_seq_one_letter_code
_entity_poly.pdbx_strand_id
1 'polypeptide(L)' 'MKTLKYEEVYRQEYRDLAEARASIARFIDEVYNQKRLHSALGYRPPVEFEQVLGGSSRMEARA' A
#
# COMPACT_ATOMS: atom_id res chain seq x y z
N MET A 1 2.98 1.01 -14.96
CA MET A 1 2.23 0.91 -13.68
C MET A 1 1.31 -0.30 -13.77
N LYS A 2 1.52 -1.37 -13.01
CA LYS A 2 0.61 -2.53 -12.98
C LYS A 2 -0.50 -2.29 -11.95
N THR A 3 -1.77 -2.56 -12.24
CA THR A 3 -2.86 -2.22 -11.30
C THR A 3 -3.19 -3.40 -10.39
N LEU A 4 -3.84 -3.13 -9.25
CA LEU A 4 -4.41 -4.16 -8.36
C LEU A 4 -5.18 -5.22 -9.15
N LYS A 5 -5.91 -4.80 -10.19
CA LYS A 5 -6.65 -5.71 -11.07
C LYS A 5 -5.74 -6.75 -11.73
N TYR A 6 -4.58 -6.34 -12.25
CA TYR A 6 -3.66 -7.24 -12.95
C TYR A 6 -2.80 -8.09 -12.01
N GLU A 7 -2.44 -7.57 -10.85
CA GLU A 7 -1.52 -8.25 -9.94
C GLU A 7 -2.20 -9.21 -8.98
N GLU A 8 -3.46 -8.95 -8.63
CA GLU A 8 -4.24 -9.71 -7.65
C GLU A 8 -5.54 -10.23 -8.28
N VAL A 9 -6.45 -9.34 -8.70
CA VAL A 9 -7.82 -9.75 -9.08
C VAL A 9 -7.88 -10.69 -10.29
N TYR A 10 -7.07 -10.47 -11.33
CA TYR A 10 -7.05 -11.31 -12.53
C TYR A 10 -6.17 -12.56 -12.38
N ARG A 11 -5.45 -12.70 -11.26
CA ARG A 11 -4.56 -13.83 -10.99
C ARG A 11 -5.08 -14.78 -9.93
N GLN A 12 -6.15 -14.39 -9.24
CA GLN A 12 -6.78 -15.15 -8.18
C GLN A 12 -8.22 -15.48 -8.57
N GLU A 13 -8.61 -16.73 -8.37
CA GLU A 13 -10.02 -17.12 -8.32
C GLU A 13 -10.44 -17.11 -6.86
N TYR A 14 -11.49 -16.34 -6.54
CA TYR A 14 -12.06 -16.28 -5.20
C TYR A 14 -13.27 -17.21 -5.13
N ARG A 15 -13.35 -18.00 -4.07
CA ARG A 15 -14.50 -18.85 -3.78
C ARG A 15 -15.72 -18.02 -3.41
N ASP A 16 -15.51 -16.95 -2.63
CA ASP A 16 -16.56 -16.05 -2.17
C ASP A 16 -16.05 -14.62 -1.93
N LEU A 17 -16.98 -13.72 -1.61
CA LEU A 17 -16.67 -12.31 -1.36
C LEU A 17 -15.81 -12.11 -0.11
N ALA A 18 -15.91 -12.98 0.90
CA ALA A 18 -15.14 -12.85 2.13
C ALA A 18 -13.66 -13.16 1.86
N GLU A 19 -13.38 -14.20 1.08
CA GLU A 19 -12.03 -14.54 0.63
C GLU A 19 -11.44 -13.43 -0.25
N ALA A 20 -12.22 -12.89 -1.20
CA ALA A 20 -11.79 -11.76 -2.04
C ALA A 20 -11.37 -10.56 -1.18
N ARG A 21 -12.17 -10.20 -0.18
CA ARG A 21 -11.86 -9.09 0.73
C ARG A 21 -10.57 -9.35 1.53
N ALA A 22 -10.38 -10.56 2.03
CA ALA A 22 -9.19 -10.92 2.79
C ALA A 22 -7.93 -10.87 1.91
N SER A 23 -7.99 -11.41 0.69
CA SER A 23 -6.87 -11.40 -0.25
C SER A 23 -6.50 -9.98 -0.69
N ILE A 24 -7.50 -9.16 -1.05
CA ILE A 24 -7.29 -7.76 -1.43
C ILE A 24 -6.69 -6.96 -0.26
N ALA A 25 -7.21 -7.14 0.97
CA ALA A 25 -6.64 -6.48 2.14
C ALA A 25 -5.17 -6.85 2.34
N ARG A 26 -4.85 -8.15 2.27
CA ARG A 26 -3.47 -8.63 2.36
C ARG A 26 -2.58 -8.05 1.28
N PHE A 27 -3.05 -8.00 0.03
CA PHE A 27 -2.29 -7.41 -1.07
C PHE A 27 -2.01 -5.92 -0.81
N ILE A 28 -3.01 -5.17 -0.36
CA ILE A 28 -2.84 -3.74 -0.04
C ILE A 28 -1.79 -3.58 1.07
N ASP A 29 -1.92 -4.33 2.15
CA ASP A 29 -1.07 -4.16 3.33
C ASP A 29 0.36 -4.67 3.12
N GLU A 30 0.54 -5.83 2.50
CA GLU A 30 1.85 -6.50 2.42
C GLU A 30 2.61 -6.19 1.12
N VAL A 31 1.91 -5.83 0.05
CA VAL A 31 2.51 -5.62 -1.28
C VAL A 31 2.43 -4.16 -1.68
N TYR A 32 1.24 -3.58 -1.71
CA TYR A 32 1.07 -2.21 -2.19
C TYR A 32 1.73 -1.21 -1.23
N ASN A 33 1.28 -1.14 0.02
CA ASN A 33 1.74 -0.14 0.98
C ASN A 33 3.22 -0.28 1.32
N GLN A 34 3.76 -1.50 1.32
CA GLN A 34 5.12 -1.80 1.77
C GLN A 34 6.16 -1.77 0.64
N LYS A 35 5.77 -2.12 -0.59
CA LYS A 35 6.75 -2.39 -1.68
C LYS A 35 6.53 -1.55 -2.93
N ARG A 36 5.35 -0.93 -3.10
CA ARG A 36 5.01 -0.26 -4.36
C ARG A 36 5.68 1.10 -4.46
N LEU A 37 6.60 1.26 -5.40
CA LEU A 37 7.22 2.57 -5.63
C LEU A 37 6.30 3.48 -6.44
N HIS A 38 6.10 4.70 -5.94
CA HIS A 38 5.32 5.75 -6.60
C HIS A 38 6.23 6.91 -7.00
N SER A 39 6.21 7.29 -8.28
CA SER A 39 6.99 8.44 -8.79
C SER A 39 6.59 9.74 -8.08
N ALA A 40 5.29 9.92 -7.80
CA ALA A 40 4.79 11.07 -7.04
C ALA A 40 5.30 11.14 -5.59
N LEU A 41 5.72 10.01 -5.01
CA LEU A 41 6.29 9.94 -3.65
C LEU A 41 7.84 9.98 -3.66
N GLY A 42 8.44 10.26 -4.82
CA GLY A 42 9.89 10.22 -5.01
C GLY A 42 10.43 8.81 -5.09
N TYR A 43 9.71 7.89 -5.74
CA TYR A 43 10.06 6.48 -5.87
C TYR A 43 10.20 5.75 -4.53
N ARG A 44 9.26 6.00 -3.61
CA ARG A 44 9.17 5.32 -2.32
C ARG A 44 7.82 4.62 -2.13
N PRO A 45 7.75 3.58 -1.29
CA PRO A 45 6.51 2.99 -0.83
C PRO A 45 5.63 3.97 -0.02
N PRO A 46 4.30 3.82 -0.05
CA PRO A 46 3.39 4.62 0.76
C PRO A 46 3.75 4.64 2.25
N VAL A 47 4.09 3.49 2.83
CA VAL A 47 4.45 3.42 4.26
C VAL A 47 5.68 4.26 4.60
N GLU A 48 6.72 4.23 3.77
CA GLU A 48 7.91 5.05 3.99
C GLU A 48 7.60 6.53 3.86
N PHE A 49 6.76 6.88 2.89
CA PHE A 49 6.33 8.26 2.69
C PHE A 49 5.56 8.79 3.90
N GLU A 50 4.60 8.01 4.43
CA GLU A 50 3.84 8.37 5.63
C GLU A 50 4.73 8.46 6.87
N GLN A 51 5.71 7.58 7.05
CA GLN A 51 6.67 7.66 8.15
C GLN A 51 7.50 8.94 8.11
N VAL A 52 7.93 9.36 6.92
CA VAL A 52 8.67 10.61 6.73
C VAL A 52 7.77 11.82 7.05
N LEU A 53 6.51 11.82 6.60
CA LEU A 53 5.56 12.89 6.93
C LEU A 53 5.20 12.94 8.42
N GLY A 54 4.95 11.78 9.03
CA GLY A 54 4.65 11.66 10.47
C GLY A 54 5.84 12.01 11.36
N GLY A 55 7.06 11.78 10.88
CA GLY A 55 8.31 12.23 11.50
C GLY A 55 8.45 13.76 11.52
N SER A 56 8.08 14.43 10.42
CA SER A 56 8.06 15.90 10.36
C SER A 56 7.03 16.53 11.30
N SER A 57 5.83 15.95 11.42
CA SER A 57 4.80 16.45 12.36
C SER A 57 5.19 16.29 13.83
N ARG A 58 6.03 15.29 14.18
CA ARG A 58 6.46 15.05 15.56
C ARG A 58 7.53 16.02 16.06
N MET A 59 8.24 16.71 15.16
CA MET A 59 9.25 17.73 15.51
C MET A 59 8.65 19.11 15.79
N GLU A 60 7.48 19.43 15.23
CA GLU A 60 6.79 20.71 15.46
C GLU A 60 6.01 20.77 16.78
N ALA A 61 5.63 19.63 17.36
CA ALA A 61 4.88 19.57 18.62
C ALA A 61 5.76 19.69 19.89
N ARG A 62 7.02 20.11 19.77
CA ARG A 62 7.99 20.24 20.89
C ARG A 62 8.70 21.60 20.96
N ALA A 63 8.16 22.64 20.33
CA ALA A 63 8.66 24.02 20.44
C ALA A 63 7.72 24.89 21.28
#